data_AF-A0A6I4WAV3-F1
#
_entry.id   AF-A0A6I4WAV3-F1
#
_cell.length_a   1.000
_cell.length_b   1.000
_cell.length_c   1.000
_cell.angle_alpha   90.00
_cell.angle_beta   90.00
_cell.angle_gamma   90.00
#
_symmetry.space_group_name_H-M   'P 1'
#
loop_
_entity.id
_entity.type
_entity.pdbx_description
1 polymer ?
#
loop_
_entity_poly.entity_id
_entity_poly.type
_entity_poly.pdbx_seq_one_letter_code
_entity_poly.pdbx_strand_id
1 'polypeptide(L)'
;MKRTGWVWPGVTGLVLGLLALGPGLAPGFLLSFDMVFTPGPRFSAMTFGLTGTVPRHVPSDAFGVALAHVLPGDVAQKAVLLGIFVLASMAAASLVPTRRVVPRVAAGAVYAWNPFVAERLLLGHWAFLLGYAALPLVAGAAARAAEPGGGRRLTRALVPAAIGGFAGVAVSALVAGAVVLCRPERKRGLAKAVAAVVVLSLPWLVTGWLRPSGMPGAPEGVGAFAARADTPFGALGSLFTLGGAWNAATVPPGYGTPLLAVVWLVVVVASVVAFARTRTDGTAGLAIAAGAGYVLAALGVVAAPLLRGLIEAWPGFAVLRDGQQYVAPLAVVVAVGFGVLADRAADRRLDALGVLAVLLPLVLLPGLAWGAAGRLRPVHYPDAWARAREIVRADPVPGDVLILPWATYREYPWNGGRTSLDALPRYLDRRGILSDAVVIGRTVVPAEDPRARALDPVVRAGGPLTARLAAHGIRYVAFDAETSGNAYYARLGGAQRVLADADLVLYRLPDPARPREDSAPAALAGTAWAVTLMSVVWSFAASGITLATRSLRHPRGKAP
;
A
#
# COMPACT_ATOMS: atom_id res chain seq x y z
N MET A 1 -22.40 -19.81 -11.44
CA MET A 1 -22.01 -20.29 -10.11
C MET A 1 -23.01 -19.70 -9.13
N LYS A 2 -23.68 -20.53 -8.31
CA LYS A 2 -24.66 -20.07 -7.31
C LYS A 2 -23.96 -19.13 -6.31
N ARG A 3 -24.70 -18.15 -5.75
CA ARG A 3 -24.21 -17.16 -4.77
C ARG A 3 -23.42 -17.80 -3.60
N THR A 4 -23.73 -19.05 -3.25
CA THR A 4 -23.08 -19.84 -2.19
C THR A 4 -21.57 -20.06 -2.38
N GLY A 5 -21.06 -20.02 -3.62
CA GLY A 5 -19.63 -20.28 -3.88
C GLY A 5 -18.67 -19.17 -3.44
N TRP A 6 -19.16 -18.00 -3.04
CA TRP A 6 -18.34 -16.85 -2.64
C TRP A 6 -18.47 -16.52 -1.15
N VAL A 7 -19.53 -17.00 -0.50
CA VAL A 7 -19.83 -16.72 0.91
C VAL A 7 -18.72 -17.24 1.81
N TRP A 8 -18.34 -18.51 1.68
CA TRP A 8 -17.34 -19.12 2.56
C TRP A 8 -15.93 -18.50 2.47
N PRO A 9 -15.37 -18.25 1.27
CA PRO A 9 -14.12 -17.48 1.17
C PRO A 9 -14.22 -16.08 1.77
N GLY A 10 -15.35 -15.39 1.58
CA GLY A 10 -15.58 -14.05 2.16
C GLY A 10 -15.64 -14.08 3.68
N VAL A 11 -16.39 -15.03 4.26
CA VAL A 11 -16.46 -15.25 5.72
C VAL A 11 -15.08 -15.61 6.27
N THR A 12 -14.32 -16.46 5.57
CA THR A 12 -12.96 -16.82 5.97
C THR A 12 -12.06 -15.59 6.00
N GLY A 13 -12.08 -14.77 4.94
CA GLY A 13 -11.33 -13.51 4.90
C GLY A 13 -11.74 -12.56 6.02
N LEU A 14 -13.03 -12.45 6.34
CA LEU A 14 -13.49 -11.65 7.46
C LEU A 14 -12.93 -12.17 8.79
N VAL A 15 -13.03 -13.48 9.06
CA VAL A 15 -12.48 -14.09 10.28
C VAL A 15 -10.97 -13.88 10.37
N LEU A 16 -10.23 -14.06 9.28
CA LEU A 16 -8.79 -13.80 9.25
C LEU A 16 -8.46 -12.34 9.50
N GLY A 17 -9.22 -11.40 8.92
CA GLY A 17 -9.06 -9.97 9.20
C GLY A 17 -9.36 -9.63 10.66
N LEU A 18 -10.42 -10.20 11.23
CA LEU A 18 -10.77 -10.03 12.65
C LEU A 18 -9.67 -10.58 13.56
N LEU A 19 -9.09 -11.74 13.23
CA LEU A 19 -7.97 -12.33 13.97
C LEU A 19 -6.69 -11.50 13.83
N ALA A 20 -6.38 -11.00 12.63
CA ALA A 20 -5.18 -10.22 12.36
C ALA A 20 -5.22 -8.86 13.06
N LEU A 21 -6.37 -8.18 13.06
CA LEU A 21 -6.54 -6.89 13.73
C LEU A 21 -6.78 -7.04 15.24
N GLY A 22 -7.53 -8.07 15.66
CA GLY A 22 -7.78 -8.42 17.06
C GLY A 22 -8.17 -7.21 17.92
N PRO A 23 -7.41 -6.90 18.99
CA PRO A 23 -7.70 -5.74 19.85
C PRO A 23 -7.61 -4.39 19.12
N GLY A 24 -6.95 -4.33 17.96
CA GLY A 24 -6.91 -3.18 17.06
C GLY A 24 -8.28 -2.72 16.52
N LEU A 25 -9.31 -3.55 16.67
CA LEU A 25 -10.68 -3.21 16.26
C LEU A 25 -11.41 -2.30 17.26
N ALA A 26 -10.91 -2.17 18.50
CA ALA A 26 -11.49 -1.25 19.48
C ALA A 26 -11.44 0.21 18.98
N PRO A 27 -12.29 1.13 19.48
CA PRO A 27 -12.35 2.52 19.02
C PRO A 27 -10.98 3.21 19.01
N GLY A 28 -10.74 4.03 17.99
CA GLY A 28 -9.45 4.69 17.76
C GLY A 28 -8.70 4.18 16.52
N PHE A 29 -7.61 4.85 16.17
CA PHE A 29 -6.86 4.67 14.94
C PHE A 29 -5.69 3.70 15.11
N LEU A 30 -5.38 2.94 14.06
CA LEU A 30 -4.15 2.16 13.99
C LEU A 30 -3.08 2.99 13.32
N LEU A 31 -2.08 3.45 14.08
CA LEU A 31 -0.94 4.19 13.54
C LEU A 31 0.28 3.27 13.50
N SER A 32 0.82 3.05 12.30
CA SER A 32 2.00 2.22 12.07
C SER A 32 2.65 2.61 10.74
N PHE A 33 3.87 3.14 10.78
CA PHE A 33 4.62 3.63 9.61
C PHE A 33 3.70 4.43 8.67
N ASP A 34 3.39 3.91 7.48
CA ASP A 34 2.63 4.65 6.46
C ASP A 34 1.11 4.65 6.69
N MET A 35 0.61 3.84 7.63
CA MET A 35 -0.80 3.77 7.97
C MET A 35 -1.17 4.90 8.92
N VAL A 36 -1.63 6.00 8.33
CA VAL A 36 -2.11 7.19 9.06
C VAL A 36 -3.45 7.63 8.49
N PHE A 37 -4.48 7.47 9.30
CA PHE A 37 -5.82 7.99 9.09
C PHE A 37 -6.10 9.02 10.19
N THR A 38 -6.83 10.09 9.87
CA THR A 38 -7.14 11.16 10.82
C THR A 38 -8.66 11.31 11.01
N PRO A 39 -9.13 11.85 12.14
CA PRO A 39 -10.54 12.16 12.36
C PRO A 39 -10.95 13.40 11.57
N GLY A 40 -12.00 13.27 10.75
CA GLY A 40 -12.55 14.36 9.95
C GLY A 40 -11.57 14.97 8.94
N PRO A 41 -10.88 14.17 8.12
CA PRO A 41 -9.94 14.67 7.14
C PRO A 41 -10.66 15.45 6.04
N ARG A 42 -9.99 16.44 5.45
CA ARG A 42 -10.54 17.25 4.35
C ARG A 42 -9.74 17.08 3.08
N PHE A 43 -10.42 17.26 1.95
CA PHE A 43 -9.74 17.34 0.66
C PHE A 43 -8.83 18.56 0.64
N SER A 44 -7.56 18.35 0.28
CA SER A 44 -6.57 19.41 0.13
C SER A 44 -5.83 19.28 -1.20
N ALA A 45 -5.02 20.27 -1.55
CA ALA A 45 -4.13 20.19 -2.71
C ALA A 45 -3.24 18.94 -2.66
N MET A 46 -2.77 18.55 -1.45
CA MET A 46 -1.97 17.35 -1.25
C MET A 46 -2.74 16.09 -1.67
N THR A 47 -4.01 15.98 -1.30
CA THR A 47 -4.89 14.83 -1.62
C THR A 47 -4.99 14.54 -3.12
N PHE A 48 -4.84 15.57 -3.95
CA PHE A 48 -4.94 15.48 -5.41
C PHE A 48 -3.58 15.55 -6.13
N GLY A 49 -2.46 15.54 -5.40
CA GLY A 49 -1.12 15.62 -5.98
C GLY A 49 -0.74 17.02 -6.50
N LEU A 50 -1.43 18.06 -6.04
CA LEU A 50 -1.24 19.45 -6.47
C LEU A 50 -0.24 20.20 -5.57
N THR A 51 0.74 19.48 -5.04
CA THR A 51 1.78 20.04 -4.18
C THR A 51 3.14 19.55 -4.63
N GLY A 52 4.19 20.09 -4.06
CA GLY A 52 5.57 19.78 -4.36
C GLY A 52 5.98 18.36 -3.98
N THR A 53 5.21 17.58 -3.23
CA THR A 53 5.55 16.18 -2.90
C THR A 53 5.27 15.24 -4.08
N VAL A 54 6.06 14.17 -4.21
CA VAL A 54 5.76 13.10 -5.17
C VAL A 54 4.39 12.47 -4.84
N PRO A 55 3.45 12.34 -5.80
CA PRO A 55 2.06 11.95 -5.53
C PRO A 55 1.91 10.43 -5.29
N ARG A 56 2.68 9.87 -4.34
CA ARG A 56 2.67 8.42 -4.01
C ARG A 56 1.37 7.98 -3.34
N HIS A 57 0.76 8.89 -2.60
CA HIS A 57 -0.51 8.73 -1.89
C HIS A 57 -1.73 9.07 -2.74
N VAL A 58 -1.54 9.38 -4.02
CA VAL A 58 -2.64 9.66 -4.96
C VAL A 58 -2.96 8.37 -5.72
N PRO A 59 -4.21 7.87 -5.71
CA PRO A 59 -5.43 8.45 -5.13
C PRO A 59 -5.79 7.92 -3.73
N SER A 60 -4.92 7.18 -3.04
CA SER A 60 -5.24 6.52 -1.76
C SER A 60 -5.75 7.48 -0.69
N ASP A 61 -5.13 8.66 -0.54
CA ASP A 61 -5.57 9.66 0.43
C ASP A 61 -6.94 10.24 0.05
N ALA A 62 -7.19 10.48 -1.24
CA ALA A 62 -8.51 10.95 -1.71
C ALA A 62 -9.60 9.93 -1.42
N PHE A 63 -9.30 8.64 -1.61
CA PHE A 63 -10.21 7.55 -1.25
C PHE A 63 -10.46 7.51 0.26
N GLY A 64 -9.40 7.62 1.09
CA GLY A 64 -9.52 7.65 2.54
C GLY A 64 -10.35 8.83 3.03
N VAL A 65 -10.12 10.03 2.48
CA VAL A 65 -10.90 11.24 2.76
C VAL A 65 -12.35 11.06 2.36
N ALA A 66 -12.63 10.57 1.14
CA ALA A 66 -13.99 10.33 0.66
C ALA A 66 -14.75 9.35 1.55
N LEU A 67 -14.10 8.27 1.99
CA LEU A 67 -14.70 7.30 2.90
C LEU A 67 -15.00 7.91 4.27
N ALA A 68 -14.12 8.77 4.77
CA ALA A 68 -14.28 9.46 6.05
C ALA A 68 -15.37 10.56 6.04
N HIS A 69 -15.94 10.91 4.88
CA HIS A 69 -17.14 11.74 4.80
C HIS A 69 -18.43 10.94 5.07
N VAL A 70 -18.38 9.61 4.95
CA VAL A 70 -19.53 8.71 5.14
C VAL A 70 -19.43 7.92 6.44
N LEU A 71 -18.21 7.64 6.90
CA LEU A 71 -17.92 6.90 8.12
C LEU A 71 -16.97 7.69 9.02
N PRO A 72 -17.01 7.51 10.35
CA PRO A 72 -15.93 7.97 11.22
C PRO A 72 -14.57 7.47 10.73
N GLY A 73 -13.52 8.30 10.84
CA GLY A 73 -12.22 8.02 10.21
C GLY A 73 -11.57 6.69 10.65
N ASP A 74 -11.74 6.30 11.92
CA ASP A 74 -11.21 5.05 12.44
C ASP A 74 -12.02 3.83 11.98
N VAL A 75 -13.35 3.98 11.88
CA VAL A 75 -14.25 2.97 11.29
C VAL A 75 -13.93 2.79 9.81
N ALA A 76 -13.71 3.88 9.07
CA ALA A 76 -13.28 3.85 7.68
C ALA A 76 -11.97 3.06 7.52
N GLN A 77 -10.98 3.33 8.36
CA GLN A 77 -9.71 2.59 8.39
C GLN A 77 -9.94 1.09 8.60
N LYS A 78 -10.66 0.71 9.67
CA LYS A 78 -10.91 -0.71 10.00
C LYS A 78 -11.70 -1.42 8.91
N ALA A 79 -12.68 -0.75 8.30
CA ALA A 79 -13.46 -1.29 7.19
C ALA A 79 -12.58 -1.58 5.97
N VAL A 80 -11.65 -0.68 5.63
CA VAL A 80 -10.67 -0.91 4.55
C VAL A 80 -9.77 -2.10 4.88
N LEU A 81 -9.22 -2.15 6.09
CA LEU A 81 -8.32 -3.23 6.50
C LEU A 81 -9.03 -4.59 6.47
N LEU A 82 -10.24 -4.70 7.02
CA LEU A 82 -11.04 -5.94 6.93
C LEU A 82 -11.41 -6.27 5.48
N GLY A 83 -11.73 -5.25 4.67
CA GLY A 83 -12.04 -5.38 3.26
C GLY A 83 -10.90 -6.00 2.44
N ILE A 84 -9.64 -5.71 2.80
CA ILE A 84 -8.45 -6.32 2.17
C ILE A 84 -8.47 -7.85 2.35
N PHE A 85 -8.68 -8.34 3.57
CA PHE A 85 -8.69 -9.79 3.84
C PHE A 85 -9.87 -10.49 3.14
N VAL A 86 -11.07 -9.89 3.19
CA VAL A 86 -12.25 -10.42 2.50
C VAL A 86 -12.02 -10.49 1.00
N LEU A 87 -11.52 -9.40 0.39
CA LEU A 87 -11.23 -9.34 -1.03
C LEU A 87 -10.15 -10.35 -1.43
N ALA A 88 -9.05 -10.43 -0.68
CA ALA A 88 -7.95 -11.35 -0.93
C ALA A 88 -8.45 -12.80 -0.93
N SER A 89 -9.17 -13.21 0.11
CA SER A 89 -9.68 -14.59 0.21
C SER A 89 -10.67 -14.92 -0.91
N MET A 90 -11.59 -14.00 -1.23
CA MET A 90 -12.55 -14.18 -2.33
C MET A 90 -11.87 -14.23 -3.71
N ALA A 91 -10.90 -13.35 -3.94
CA ALA A 91 -10.17 -13.24 -5.19
C ALA A 91 -9.36 -14.51 -5.47
N ALA A 92 -8.55 -14.96 -4.52
CA ALA A 92 -7.74 -16.18 -4.67
C ALA A 92 -8.60 -17.43 -4.86
N ALA A 93 -9.67 -17.56 -4.07
CA ALA A 93 -10.67 -18.61 -4.21
C ALA A 93 -11.29 -18.67 -5.62
N SER A 94 -11.35 -17.54 -6.34
CA SER A 94 -11.96 -17.46 -7.67
C SER A 94 -11.10 -18.06 -8.79
N LEU A 95 -9.80 -18.25 -8.55
CA LEU A 95 -8.85 -18.81 -9.52
C LEU A 95 -8.61 -20.31 -9.37
N VAL A 96 -8.96 -20.91 -8.23
CA VAL A 96 -8.81 -22.36 -8.02
C VAL A 96 -9.78 -23.11 -8.94
N PRO A 97 -9.32 -24.06 -9.78
CA PRO A 97 -10.13 -24.71 -10.80
C PRO A 97 -11.01 -25.85 -10.25
N THR A 98 -11.68 -25.63 -9.12
CA THR A 98 -12.56 -26.59 -8.46
C THR A 98 -13.88 -25.96 -8.02
N ARG A 99 -14.91 -26.78 -7.83
CA ARG A 99 -16.19 -26.35 -7.27
C ARG A 99 -16.27 -26.59 -5.76
N ARG A 100 -15.35 -27.38 -5.19
CA ARG A 100 -15.32 -27.69 -3.76
C ARG A 100 -15.03 -26.43 -2.95
N VAL A 101 -15.69 -26.30 -1.80
CA VAL A 101 -15.56 -25.12 -0.94
C VAL A 101 -14.21 -25.12 -0.22
N VAL A 102 -13.85 -26.24 0.40
CA VAL A 102 -12.64 -26.35 1.23
C VAL A 102 -11.36 -25.95 0.49
N PRO A 103 -11.06 -26.45 -0.73
CA PRO A 103 -9.84 -26.04 -1.44
C PRO A 103 -9.81 -24.55 -1.82
N ARG A 104 -10.98 -23.96 -2.11
CA ARG A 104 -11.12 -22.53 -2.41
C ARG A 104 -10.90 -21.68 -1.17
N VAL A 105 -11.43 -22.12 -0.02
CA VAL A 105 -11.20 -21.49 1.29
C VAL A 105 -9.73 -21.60 1.68
N ALA A 106 -9.08 -22.75 1.48
CA ALA A 106 -7.66 -22.96 1.76
C ALA A 106 -6.76 -22.01 0.94
N ALA A 107 -7.02 -21.87 -0.36
CA ALA A 107 -6.33 -20.88 -1.20
C ALA A 107 -6.56 -19.44 -0.71
N GLY A 108 -7.81 -19.11 -0.35
CA GLY A 108 -8.16 -17.81 0.20
C GLY A 108 -7.48 -17.51 1.53
N ALA A 109 -7.29 -18.51 2.39
CA ALA A 109 -6.62 -18.39 3.67
C ALA A 109 -5.12 -18.15 3.50
N VAL A 110 -4.44 -18.96 2.68
CA VAL A 110 -2.99 -18.78 2.40
C VAL A 110 -2.72 -17.45 1.70
N TYR A 111 -3.62 -16.97 0.84
CA TYR A 111 -3.43 -15.67 0.18
C TYR A 111 -3.64 -14.47 1.12
N ALA A 112 -4.59 -14.57 2.05
CA ALA A 112 -4.88 -13.50 2.99
C ALA A 112 -4.00 -13.52 4.25
N TRP A 113 -3.43 -14.68 4.59
CA TRP A 113 -2.59 -14.89 5.77
C TRP A 113 -1.23 -15.49 5.37
N ASN A 114 -0.29 -14.61 5.04
CA ASN A 114 1.08 -14.98 4.70
C ASN A 114 2.05 -13.84 5.10
N PRO A 115 3.37 -14.10 5.07
CA PRO A 115 4.38 -13.12 5.49
C PRO A 115 4.29 -11.80 4.73
N PHE A 116 4.01 -11.84 3.42
CA PHE A 116 3.88 -10.65 2.58
C PHE A 116 2.78 -9.73 3.11
N VAL A 117 1.59 -10.28 3.40
CA VAL A 117 0.48 -9.51 3.95
C VAL A 117 0.85 -8.96 5.32
N ALA A 118 1.47 -9.76 6.18
CA ALA A 118 1.82 -9.37 7.53
C ALA A 118 2.82 -8.21 7.57
N GLU A 119 3.91 -8.31 6.82
CA GLU A 119 4.93 -7.27 6.74
C GLU A 119 4.39 -5.97 6.15
N ARG A 120 3.58 -6.04 5.08
CA ARG A 120 3.00 -4.84 4.45
C ARG A 120 1.91 -4.21 5.31
N LEU A 121 1.15 -5.01 6.07
CA LEU A 121 0.18 -4.50 7.04
C LEU A 121 0.88 -3.74 8.16
N LEU A 122 1.97 -4.31 8.69
CA LEU A 122 2.78 -3.67 9.74
C LEU A 122 3.53 -2.43 9.22
N LEU A 123 4.01 -2.43 7.98
CA LEU A 123 4.53 -1.22 7.30
C LEU A 123 3.44 -0.18 7.04
N GLY A 124 2.17 -0.53 7.20
CA GLY A 124 1.06 0.36 6.94
C GLY A 124 0.76 0.59 5.46
N HIS A 125 1.23 -0.29 4.57
CA HIS A 125 0.99 -0.25 3.12
C HIS A 125 -0.43 -0.74 2.75
N TRP A 126 -1.46 -0.27 3.46
CA TRP A 126 -2.85 -0.68 3.28
C TRP A 126 -3.34 -0.43 1.84
N ALA A 127 -2.94 0.68 1.23
CA ALA A 127 -3.33 1.06 -0.12
C ALA A 127 -2.78 0.06 -1.15
N PHE A 128 -1.50 -0.30 -1.04
CA PHE A 128 -0.89 -1.33 -1.86
C PHE A 128 -1.54 -2.71 -1.63
N LEU A 129 -1.88 -3.04 -0.37
CA LEU A 129 -2.56 -4.29 -0.03
C LEU A 129 -3.96 -4.43 -0.65
N LEU A 130 -4.68 -3.33 -0.92
CA LEU A 130 -5.92 -3.37 -1.72
C LEU A 130 -5.65 -3.85 -3.15
N GLY A 131 -4.58 -3.34 -3.77
CA GLY A 131 -4.13 -3.79 -5.08
C GLY A 131 -3.70 -5.25 -5.09
N TYR A 132 -2.90 -5.65 -4.09
CA TYR A 132 -2.53 -7.05 -3.85
C TYR A 132 -3.77 -7.94 -3.77
N ALA A 133 -4.72 -7.63 -2.88
CA ALA A 133 -5.92 -8.44 -2.67
C ALA A 133 -6.72 -8.69 -3.95
N ALA A 134 -6.69 -7.75 -4.91
CA ALA A 134 -7.38 -7.86 -6.19
C ALA A 134 -6.58 -8.57 -7.30
N LEU A 135 -5.27 -8.84 -7.13
CA LEU A 135 -4.43 -9.45 -8.17
C LEU A 135 -4.99 -10.74 -8.78
N PRO A 136 -5.60 -11.66 -8.01
CA PRO A 136 -6.23 -12.84 -8.60
C PRO A 136 -7.38 -12.49 -9.55
N LEU A 137 -8.17 -11.44 -9.23
CA LEU A 137 -9.23 -10.93 -10.11
C LEU A 137 -8.64 -10.29 -11.37
N VAL A 138 -7.53 -9.55 -11.24
CA VAL A 138 -6.79 -8.96 -12.36
C VAL A 138 -6.32 -10.06 -13.31
N ALA A 139 -5.67 -11.11 -12.82
CA ALA A 139 -5.23 -12.24 -13.63
C ALA A 139 -6.41 -12.90 -14.35
N GLY A 140 -7.51 -13.17 -13.64
CA GLY A 140 -8.72 -13.75 -14.23
C GLY A 140 -9.39 -12.86 -15.28
N ALA A 141 -9.40 -11.54 -15.09
CA ALA A 141 -9.95 -10.59 -16.06
C ALA A 141 -9.03 -10.40 -17.27
N ALA A 142 -7.71 -10.35 -17.06
CA ALA A 142 -6.69 -10.21 -18.08
C ALA A 142 -6.70 -11.40 -19.07
N ALA A 143 -6.89 -12.63 -18.57
CA ALA A 143 -7.01 -13.83 -19.41
C ALA A 143 -8.17 -13.76 -20.41
N ARG A 144 -9.14 -12.88 -20.16
CA ARG A 144 -10.37 -12.63 -20.93
C ARG A 144 -10.47 -11.20 -21.47
N ALA A 145 -9.37 -10.45 -21.51
CA ALA A 145 -9.39 -9.05 -21.90
C ALA A 145 -9.84 -8.86 -23.37
N ALA A 146 -9.46 -9.77 -24.27
CA ALA A 146 -9.78 -9.69 -25.69
C ALA A 146 -11.29 -9.86 -25.98
N GLU A 147 -12.01 -10.60 -25.15
CA GLU A 147 -13.44 -10.87 -25.30
C GLU A 147 -14.33 -9.59 -25.28
N PRO A 148 -15.57 -9.67 -25.79
CA PRO A 148 -16.58 -8.63 -25.59
C PRO A 148 -16.76 -8.29 -24.10
N GLY A 149 -16.71 -6.99 -23.78
CA GLY A 149 -16.75 -6.49 -22.40
C GLY A 149 -15.49 -6.77 -21.56
N GLY A 150 -14.44 -7.37 -22.12
CA GLY A 150 -13.21 -7.70 -21.40
C GLY A 150 -12.50 -6.48 -20.82
N GLY A 151 -12.52 -5.35 -21.53
CA GLY A 151 -12.01 -4.06 -21.03
C GLY A 151 -12.71 -3.62 -19.74
N ARG A 152 -14.06 -3.60 -19.72
CA ARG A 152 -14.84 -3.27 -18.50
C ARG A 152 -14.53 -4.20 -17.34
N ARG A 153 -14.38 -5.51 -17.60
CA ARG A 153 -14.03 -6.50 -16.57
C ARG A 153 -12.64 -6.24 -15.99
N LEU A 154 -11.66 -5.95 -16.85
CA LEU A 154 -10.30 -5.66 -16.42
C LEU A 154 -10.20 -4.33 -15.67
N THR A 155 -10.85 -3.27 -16.16
CA THR A 155 -10.92 -1.98 -15.46
C THR A 155 -11.53 -2.14 -14.06
N ARG A 156 -12.65 -2.88 -13.92
CA ARG A 156 -13.23 -3.19 -12.60
C ARG A 156 -12.27 -3.92 -11.67
N ALA A 157 -11.57 -4.93 -12.18
CA ALA A 157 -10.60 -5.71 -11.40
C ALA A 157 -9.38 -4.87 -10.96
N LEU A 158 -9.04 -3.82 -11.72
CA LEU A 158 -7.94 -2.90 -11.42
C LEU A 158 -8.32 -1.76 -10.47
N VAL A 159 -9.60 -1.54 -10.13
CA VAL A 159 -10.01 -0.45 -9.23
C VAL A 159 -9.30 -0.49 -7.87
N PRO A 160 -9.19 -1.64 -7.18
CA PRO A 160 -8.45 -1.68 -5.91
C PRO A 160 -6.97 -1.34 -6.06
N ALA A 161 -6.35 -1.75 -7.17
CA ALA A 161 -4.97 -1.39 -7.49
C ALA A 161 -4.81 0.10 -7.81
N ALA A 162 -5.79 0.69 -8.50
CA ALA A 162 -5.84 2.13 -8.78
C ALA A 162 -5.94 2.94 -7.49
N ILE A 163 -6.77 2.52 -6.53
CA ILE A 163 -6.82 3.11 -5.16
C ILE A 163 -5.45 3.03 -4.50
N GLY A 164 -4.77 1.89 -4.66
CA GLY A 164 -3.42 1.64 -4.16
C GLY A 164 -2.30 2.49 -4.76
N GLY A 165 -2.60 3.37 -5.71
CA GLY A 165 -1.62 4.24 -6.35
C GLY A 165 -0.65 3.49 -7.27
N PHE A 166 0.50 4.10 -7.53
CA PHE A 166 1.45 3.62 -8.54
C PHE A 166 1.94 2.19 -8.28
N ALA A 167 2.24 1.83 -7.02
CA ALA A 167 2.79 0.52 -6.66
C ALA A 167 1.79 -0.62 -6.95
N GLY A 168 0.53 -0.43 -6.54
CA GLY A 168 -0.55 -1.39 -6.78
C GLY A 168 -0.80 -1.58 -8.28
N VAL A 169 -0.82 -0.48 -9.04
CA VAL A 169 -1.00 -0.51 -10.50
C VAL A 169 0.18 -1.16 -11.20
N ALA A 170 1.43 -0.87 -10.82
CA ALA A 170 2.62 -1.42 -11.46
C ALA A 170 2.67 -2.96 -11.38
N VAL A 171 2.43 -3.52 -10.18
CA VAL A 171 2.36 -4.97 -9.99
C VAL A 171 1.17 -5.57 -10.75
N SER A 172 0.01 -4.90 -10.73
CA SER A 172 -1.17 -5.37 -11.47
C SER A 172 -0.97 -5.32 -12.98
N ALA A 173 -0.23 -4.34 -13.50
CA ALA A 173 0.13 -4.22 -14.90
C ALA A 173 1.09 -5.32 -15.34
N LEU A 174 2.07 -5.68 -14.50
CA LEU A 174 2.94 -6.84 -14.72
C LEU A 174 2.12 -8.13 -14.87
N VAL A 175 1.18 -8.38 -13.96
CA VAL A 175 0.29 -9.55 -14.01
C VAL A 175 -0.61 -9.50 -15.25
N ALA A 176 -1.30 -8.39 -15.48
CA ALA A 176 -2.24 -8.24 -16.59
C ALA A 176 -1.52 -8.39 -17.95
N GLY A 177 -0.37 -7.73 -18.12
CA GLY A 177 0.45 -7.79 -19.32
C GLY A 177 0.94 -9.21 -19.61
N ALA A 178 1.59 -9.85 -18.64
CA ALA A 178 2.10 -11.21 -18.79
C ALA A 178 0.98 -12.21 -19.10
N VAL A 179 -0.16 -12.12 -18.40
CA VAL A 179 -1.32 -12.97 -18.67
C VAL A 179 -1.86 -12.75 -20.08
N VAL A 180 -2.07 -11.51 -20.51
CA VAL A 180 -2.60 -11.17 -21.85
C VAL A 180 -1.66 -11.62 -22.96
N LEU A 181 -0.34 -11.46 -22.79
CA LEU A 181 0.65 -11.84 -23.80
C LEU A 181 0.64 -13.35 -24.09
N CYS A 182 0.24 -14.16 -23.11
CA CYS A 182 0.05 -15.61 -23.25
C CYS A 182 -1.35 -16.01 -23.78
N ARG A 183 -2.20 -15.07 -24.21
CA ARG A 183 -3.53 -15.36 -24.75
C ARG A 183 -3.60 -15.25 -26.26
N PRO A 184 -4.55 -15.95 -26.90
CA PRO A 184 -5.01 -15.61 -28.24
C PRO A 184 -5.45 -14.14 -28.31
N GLU A 185 -5.33 -13.50 -29.47
CA GLU A 185 -5.64 -12.07 -29.66
C GLU A 185 -4.86 -11.12 -28.72
N ARG A 186 -3.63 -11.49 -28.33
CA ARG A 186 -2.77 -10.69 -27.42
C ARG A 186 -2.70 -9.20 -27.76
N LYS A 187 -2.70 -8.82 -29.05
CA LYS A 187 -2.68 -7.41 -29.47
C LYS A 187 -3.90 -6.64 -28.96
N ARG A 188 -5.10 -7.20 -29.15
CA ARG A 188 -6.37 -6.58 -28.72
C ARG A 188 -6.50 -6.58 -27.20
N GLY A 189 -6.12 -7.68 -26.56
CA GLY A 189 -6.07 -7.77 -25.10
C GLY A 189 -5.11 -6.75 -24.51
N LEU A 190 -3.93 -6.58 -25.12
CA LEU A 190 -2.88 -5.69 -24.64
C LEU A 190 -3.30 -4.23 -24.80
N ALA A 191 -3.90 -3.86 -25.92
CA ALA A 191 -4.45 -2.52 -26.10
C ALA A 191 -5.46 -2.16 -25.01
N LYS A 192 -6.36 -3.08 -24.65
CA LYS A 192 -7.34 -2.87 -23.56
C LYS A 192 -6.67 -2.82 -22.18
N ALA A 193 -5.67 -3.67 -21.93
CA ALA A 193 -4.93 -3.68 -20.67
C ALA A 193 -4.13 -2.40 -20.47
N VAL A 194 -3.38 -1.97 -21.49
CA VAL A 194 -2.65 -0.71 -21.50
C VAL A 194 -3.60 0.46 -21.31
N ALA A 195 -4.71 0.52 -22.05
CA ALA A 195 -5.70 1.58 -21.89
C ALA A 195 -6.25 1.63 -20.46
N ALA A 196 -6.63 0.49 -19.87
CA ALA A 196 -7.14 0.45 -18.51
C ALA A 196 -6.09 0.90 -17.48
N VAL A 197 -4.85 0.41 -17.60
CA VAL A 197 -3.73 0.78 -16.71
C VAL A 197 -3.41 2.27 -16.82
N VAL A 198 -3.25 2.80 -18.03
CA VAL A 198 -2.96 4.23 -18.26
C VAL A 198 -4.07 5.11 -17.70
N VAL A 199 -5.33 4.83 -18.03
CA VAL A 199 -6.48 5.65 -17.58
C VAL A 199 -6.63 5.64 -16.07
N LEU A 200 -6.39 4.49 -15.40
CA LEU A 200 -6.43 4.39 -13.94
C LEU A 200 -5.19 4.99 -13.27
N SER A 201 -4.13 5.26 -14.03
CA SER A 201 -2.89 5.88 -13.55
C SER A 201 -2.89 7.40 -13.69
N LEU A 202 -3.77 7.97 -14.52
CA LEU A 202 -3.80 9.41 -14.82
C LEU A 202 -3.72 10.32 -13.59
N PRO A 203 -4.40 10.05 -12.44
CA PRO A 203 -4.39 10.98 -11.31
C PRO A 203 -3.01 11.24 -10.72
N TRP A 204 -2.16 10.20 -10.62
CA TRP A 204 -0.78 10.33 -10.15
C TRP A 204 0.22 10.48 -11.30
N LEU A 205 -0.08 9.97 -12.49
CA LEU A 205 0.80 10.08 -13.65
C LEU A 205 0.88 11.52 -14.15
N VAL A 206 -0.27 12.21 -14.28
CA VAL A 206 -0.31 13.61 -14.73
C VAL A 206 0.35 14.53 -13.72
N THR A 207 0.03 14.37 -12.44
CA THR A 207 0.60 15.21 -11.38
C THR A 207 2.07 14.91 -11.10
N GLY A 208 2.50 13.66 -11.23
CA GLY A 208 3.91 13.26 -11.11
C GLY A 208 4.75 13.71 -12.30
N TRP A 209 4.24 13.56 -13.53
CA TRP A 209 4.97 13.93 -14.75
C TRP A 209 5.07 15.44 -14.95
N LEU A 210 4.01 16.18 -14.60
CA LEU A 210 3.97 17.64 -14.67
C LEU A 210 4.43 18.30 -13.38
N ARG A 211 5.06 17.54 -12.46
CA ARG A 211 5.64 18.08 -11.25
C ARG A 211 6.80 19.03 -11.62
N PRO A 212 6.74 20.32 -11.27
CA PRO A 212 7.75 21.31 -11.71
C PRO A 212 9.18 20.97 -11.31
N SER A 213 9.36 20.31 -10.16
CA SER A 213 10.67 19.90 -9.65
C SER A 213 11.15 18.53 -10.17
N GLY A 214 10.50 17.97 -11.20
CA GLY A 214 10.85 16.68 -11.80
C GLY A 214 10.56 15.48 -10.89
N MET A 215 11.03 14.29 -11.26
CA MET A 215 10.94 13.08 -10.42
C MET A 215 12.29 12.80 -9.74
N PRO A 216 12.32 12.57 -8.41
CA PRO A 216 13.55 12.25 -7.70
C PRO A 216 14.00 10.81 -7.99
N GLY A 217 15.30 10.60 -8.24
CA GLY A 217 15.90 9.28 -8.46
C GLY A 217 16.39 8.61 -7.16
N ALA A 218 17.16 9.33 -6.34
CA ALA A 218 17.74 8.87 -5.06
C ALA A 218 18.31 7.43 -5.11
N PRO A 219 19.34 7.16 -5.95
CA PRO A 219 19.95 5.84 -6.09
C PRO A 219 20.59 5.32 -4.79
N GLU A 220 20.91 6.20 -3.84
CA GLU A 220 21.42 5.84 -2.50
C GLU A 220 20.43 4.95 -1.75
N GLY A 221 19.12 5.11 -2.02
CA GLY A 221 18.07 4.32 -1.41
C GLY A 221 18.07 2.84 -1.83
N VAL A 222 18.73 2.44 -2.93
CA VAL A 222 18.71 1.04 -3.42
C VAL A 222 19.16 0.06 -2.35
N GLY A 223 20.28 0.34 -1.67
CA GLY A 223 20.77 -0.54 -0.60
C GLY A 223 19.90 -0.48 0.65
N ALA A 224 19.29 0.68 0.93
CA ALA A 224 18.51 0.90 2.13
C ALA A 224 17.16 0.16 2.09
N PHE A 225 16.53 0.09 0.91
CA PHE A 225 15.25 -0.56 0.65
C PHE A 225 15.37 -1.97 0.05
N ALA A 226 16.60 -2.49 -0.13
CA ALA A 226 16.82 -3.85 -0.59
C ALA A 226 16.19 -4.87 0.38
N ALA A 227 15.70 -5.97 -0.20
CA ALA A 227 15.12 -7.06 0.57
C ALA A 227 16.15 -7.63 1.57
N ARG A 228 15.68 -7.96 2.77
CA ARG A 228 16.53 -8.51 3.85
C ARG A 228 16.13 -9.93 4.18
N ALA A 229 17.06 -10.67 4.79
CA ALA A 229 16.76 -11.99 5.32
C ALA A 229 15.93 -11.85 6.60
N ASP A 230 14.75 -12.47 6.60
CA ASP A 230 13.87 -12.68 7.75
C ASP A 230 13.69 -14.18 8.07
N THR A 231 14.36 -15.04 7.31
CA THR A 231 14.42 -16.50 7.48
C THR A 231 15.89 -16.99 7.40
N PRO A 232 16.19 -18.23 7.82
CA PRO A 232 17.53 -18.82 7.69
C PRO A 232 17.99 -19.04 6.23
N PHE A 233 17.17 -18.74 5.23
CA PHE A 233 17.45 -19.01 3.81
C PHE A 233 18.07 -17.81 3.07
N GLY A 234 18.45 -16.76 3.80
CA GLY A 234 18.95 -15.50 3.22
C GLY A 234 17.84 -14.71 2.50
N ALA A 235 18.18 -13.53 1.98
CA ALA A 235 17.20 -12.60 1.41
C ALA A 235 16.41 -13.20 0.22
N LEU A 236 17.07 -14.00 -0.64
CA LEU A 236 16.40 -14.64 -1.77
C LEU A 236 15.39 -15.72 -1.30
N GLY A 237 15.78 -16.55 -0.33
CA GLY A 237 14.86 -17.53 0.25
C GLY A 237 13.70 -16.87 1.00
N SER A 238 13.95 -15.75 1.69
CA SER A 238 12.92 -14.91 2.29
C SER A 238 11.93 -14.38 1.25
N LEU A 239 12.41 -13.81 0.13
CA LEU A 239 11.55 -13.37 -0.97
C LEU A 239 10.74 -14.54 -1.56
N PHE A 240 11.36 -15.70 -1.76
CA PHE A 240 10.68 -16.87 -2.32
C PHE A 240 9.57 -17.38 -1.38
N THR A 241 9.79 -17.28 -0.08
CA THR A 241 8.82 -17.60 0.97
C THR A 241 7.85 -16.45 1.28
N LEU A 242 7.78 -15.44 0.41
CA LEU A 242 6.86 -14.29 0.49
C LEU A 242 7.17 -13.29 1.61
N GLY A 243 8.34 -13.36 2.25
CA GLY A 243 8.82 -12.35 3.20
C GLY A 243 9.84 -11.40 2.58
N GLY A 244 10.76 -10.94 3.42
CA GLY A 244 11.95 -10.19 3.02
C GLY A 244 11.76 -8.68 2.99
N ALA A 245 10.89 -8.13 3.85
CA ALA A 245 10.81 -6.68 4.02
C ALA A 245 12.18 -6.06 4.36
N TRP A 246 12.41 -4.87 3.81
CA TRP A 246 13.60 -4.07 4.11
C TRP A 246 13.65 -3.57 5.57
N ASN A 247 12.50 -3.47 6.23
CA ASN A 247 12.37 -3.00 7.60
C ASN A 247 12.15 -4.19 8.56
N ALA A 248 13.15 -4.51 9.37
CA ALA A 248 13.06 -5.62 10.33
C ALA A 248 11.96 -5.45 11.39
N ALA A 249 11.53 -4.20 11.68
CA ALA A 249 10.45 -3.93 12.63
C ALA A 249 9.08 -4.46 12.18
N THR A 250 8.94 -4.80 10.89
CA THR A 250 7.69 -5.30 10.31
C THR A 250 7.65 -6.81 10.13
N VAL A 251 8.73 -7.51 10.48
CA VAL A 251 8.76 -8.97 10.47
C VAL A 251 7.92 -9.51 11.65
N PRO A 252 6.91 -10.35 11.41
CA PRO A 252 6.09 -10.92 12.48
C PRO A 252 6.91 -11.83 13.41
N PRO A 253 6.68 -11.80 14.73
CA PRO A 253 7.32 -12.72 15.65
C PRO A 253 7.12 -14.19 15.26
N GLY A 254 8.17 -15.00 15.39
CA GLY A 254 8.12 -16.45 15.16
C GLY A 254 8.30 -16.90 13.70
N TYR A 255 8.08 -16.03 12.71
CA TYR A 255 8.17 -16.39 11.29
C TYR A 255 9.54 -16.96 10.89
N GLY A 256 10.62 -16.33 11.33
CA GLY A 256 12.00 -16.72 11.00
C GLY A 256 12.53 -17.93 11.79
N THR A 257 11.73 -18.59 12.62
CA THR A 257 12.18 -19.77 13.36
C THR A 257 12.46 -20.92 12.38
N PRO A 258 13.59 -21.65 12.47
CA PRO A 258 13.99 -22.62 11.45
C PRO A 258 12.91 -23.66 11.12
N LEU A 259 12.23 -24.21 12.13
CA LEU A 259 11.17 -25.18 11.91
C LEU A 259 9.98 -24.60 11.12
N LEU A 260 9.42 -23.46 11.56
CA LEU A 260 8.28 -22.85 10.88
C LEU A 260 8.67 -22.37 9.47
N ALA A 261 9.87 -21.80 9.32
CA ALA A 261 10.39 -21.37 8.04
C ALA A 261 10.57 -22.54 7.06
N VAL A 262 11.10 -23.69 7.51
CA VAL A 262 11.24 -24.90 6.68
C VAL A 262 9.87 -25.46 6.29
N VAL A 263 8.92 -25.55 7.22
CA VAL A 263 7.56 -26.04 6.89
C VAL A 263 6.87 -25.10 5.92
N TRP A 264 6.99 -23.79 6.10
CA TRP A 264 6.44 -22.80 5.17
C TRP A 264 7.11 -22.88 3.79
N LEU A 265 8.42 -23.06 3.73
CA LEU A 265 9.14 -23.30 2.47
C LEU A 265 8.61 -24.54 1.76
N VAL A 266 8.39 -25.65 2.47
CA VAL A 266 7.79 -26.87 1.90
C VAL A 266 6.39 -26.58 1.33
N VAL A 267 5.55 -25.81 2.05
CA VAL A 267 4.23 -25.39 1.58
C VAL A 267 4.33 -24.57 0.28
N VAL A 268 5.24 -23.60 0.25
CA VAL A 268 5.48 -22.74 -0.93
C VAL A 268 5.96 -23.58 -2.12
N VAL A 269 6.98 -24.42 -1.95
CA VAL A 269 7.52 -25.28 -3.00
C VAL A 269 6.46 -26.24 -3.53
N ALA A 270 5.76 -26.95 -2.64
CA ALA A 270 4.70 -27.87 -3.04
C ALA A 270 3.59 -27.15 -3.82
N SER A 271 3.23 -25.95 -3.40
CA SER A 271 2.23 -25.12 -4.06
C SER A 271 2.68 -24.66 -5.45
N VAL A 272 3.92 -24.18 -5.58
CA VAL A 272 4.50 -23.80 -6.88
C VAL A 272 4.54 -25.00 -7.84
N VAL A 273 4.95 -26.18 -7.36
CA VAL A 273 4.94 -27.42 -8.16
C VAL A 273 3.52 -27.82 -8.57
N ALA A 274 2.55 -27.72 -7.64
CA ALA A 274 1.16 -28.02 -7.93
C ALA A 274 0.55 -27.06 -8.96
N PHE A 275 0.89 -25.77 -8.86
CA PHE A 275 0.50 -24.73 -9.81
C PHE A 275 1.12 -24.98 -11.19
N ALA A 276 2.42 -25.29 -11.27
CA ALA A 276 3.11 -25.56 -12.53
C ALA A 276 2.52 -26.77 -13.29
N ARG A 277 1.98 -27.75 -12.55
CA ARG A 277 1.24 -28.90 -13.10
C ARG A 277 -0.21 -28.57 -13.49
N THR A 278 -0.71 -27.37 -13.17
CA THR A 278 -2.07 -26.94 -13.50
C THR A 278 -2.11 -26.22 -14.84
N ARG A 279 -2.96 -26.70 -15.74
CA ARG A 279 -3.12 -26.13 -17.09
C ARG A 279 -4.49 -25.49 -17.21
N THR A 280 -4.57 -24.19 -16.95
CA THR A 280 -5.80 -23.39 -17.16
C THR A 280 -5.46 -22.06 -17.84
N ASP A 281 -6.47 -21.37 -18.37
CA ASP A 281 -6.27 -20.09 -19.03
C ASP A 281 -5.62 -19.07 -18.08
N GLY A 282 -4.44 -18.59 -18.47
CA GLY A 282 -3.70 -17.56 -17.73
C GLY A 282 -2.64 -18.09 -16.76
N THR A 283 -2.53 -19.40 -16.49
CA THR A 283 -1.51 -19.93 -15.56
C THR A 283 -0.09 -19.69 -16.06
N ALA A 284 0.16 -19.81 -17.37
CA ALA A 284 1.46 -19.53 -17.97
C ALA A 284 1.89 -18.06 -17.76
N GLY A 285 1.00 -17.11 -18.06
CA GLY A 285 1.31 -15.70 -17.87
C GLY A 285 1.44 -15.30 -16.40
N LEU A 286 0.67 -15.94 -15.50
CA LEU A 286 0.84 -15.75 -14.06
C LEU A 286 2.17 -16.33 -13.55
N ALA A 287 2.63 -17.48 -14.07
CA ALA A 287 3.96 -18.01 -13.78
C ALA A 287 5.07 -17.07 -14.26
N ILE A 288 4.93 -16.49 -15.46
CA ILE A 288 5.85 -15.48 -15.98
C ILE A 288 5.85 -14.23 -15.10
N ALA A 289 4.68 -13.74 -14.69
CA ALA A 289 4.59 -12.58 -13.79
C ALA A 289 5.24 -12.87 -12.43
N ALA A 290 5.07 -14.07 -11.87
CA ALA A 290 5.71 -14.49 -10.63
C ALA A 290 7.24 -14.60 -10.77
N GLY A 291 7.74 -15.21 -11.85
CA GLY A 291 9.17 -15.29 -12.13
C GLY A 291 9.80 -13.92 -12.36
N ALA A 292 9.21 -13.10 -13.23
CA ALA A 292 9.67 -11.75 -13.49
C ALA A 292 9.61 -10.88 -12.23
N GLY A 293 8.51 -10.96 -11.48
CA GLY A 293 8.35 -10.24 -10.22
C GLY A 293 9.39 -10.63 -9.16
N TYR A 294 9.70 -11.93 -9.04
CA TYR A 294 10.76 -12.43 -8.17
C TYR A 294 12.15 -11.91 -8.59
N VAL A 295 12.45 -11.92 -9.89
CA VAL A 295 13.71 -11.35 -10.41
C VAL A 295 13.81 -9.86 -10.09
N LEU A 296 12.74 -9.09 -10.33
CA LEU A 296 12.68 -7.66 -9.98
C LEU A 296 12.89 -7.45 -8.48
N ALA A 297 12.30 -8.29 -7.63
CA ALA A 297 12.45 -8.20 -6.19
C ALA A 297 13.88 -8.48 -5.72
N ALA A 298 14.59 -9.38 -6.41
CA ALA A 298 15.97 -9.74 -6.11
C ALA A 298 17.00 -8.70 -6.58
N LEU A 299 16.68 -7.79 -7.52
CA LEU A 299 17.63 -6.85 -8.11
C LEU A 299 18.39 -6.02 -7.07
N GLY A 300 17.70 -5.52 -6.04
CA GLY A 300 18.34 -4.74 -4.97
C GLY A 300 19.34 -5.53 -4.14
N VAL A 301 19.23 -6.86 -4.12
CA VAL A 301 20.13 -7.76 -3.38
C VAL A 301 21.29 -8.23 -4.26
N VAL A 302 21.00 -8.67 -5.49
CA VAL A 302 21.99 -9.37 -6.35
C VAL A 302 22.66 -8.46 -7.38
N ALA A 303 22.04 -7.33 -7.70
CA ALA A 303 22.45 -6.44 -8.78
C ALA A 303 22.24 -4.96 -8.42
N ALA A 304 22.53 -4.58 -7.17
CA ALA A 304 22.36 -3.21 -6.69
C ALA A 304 23.05 -2.14 -7.56
N PRO A 305 24.28 -2.33 -8.08
CA PRO A 305 24.91 -1.36 -8.97
C PRO A 305 24.15 -1.16 -10.28
N LEU A 306 23.60 -2.23 -10.86
CA LEU A 306 22.78 -2.15 -12.08
C LEU A 306 21.51 -1.33 -11.81
N LEU A 307 20.82 -1.62 -10.71
CA LEU A 307 19.60 -0.89 -10.35
C LEU A 307 19.89 0.60 -10.06
N ARG A 308 21.02 0.91 -9.43
CA ARG A 308 21.49 2.31 -9.26
C ARG A 308 21.72 2.98 -10.61
N GLY A 309 22.46 2.35 -11.52
CA GLY A 309 22.73 2.90 -12.85
C GLY A 309 21.44 3.11 -13.68
N LEU A 310 20.44 2.22 -13.54
CA LEU A 310 19.13 2.42 -14.17
C LEU A 310 18.40 3.65 -13.59
N ILE A 311 18.40 3.82 -12.27
CA ILE A 311 17.78 4.98 -11.60
C ILE A 311 18.48 6.29 -11.98
N GLU A 312 19.80 6.27 -12.11
CA GLU A 312 20.60 7.41 -12.57
C GLU A 312 20.31 7.74 -14.04
N ALA A 313 20.15 6.73 -14.89
CA ALA A 313 19.79 6.92 -16.30
C ALA A 313 18.36 7.48 -16.46
N TRP A 314 17.41 7.01 -15.65
CA TRP A 314 16.05 7.53 -15.62
C TRP A 314 15.41 7.33 -14.23
N PRO A 315 15.01 8.42 -13.54
CA PRO A 315 14.39 8.34 -12.21
C PRO A 315 13.14 7.45 -12.12
N GLY A 316 12.48 7.18 -13.25
CA GLY A 316 11.33 6.26 -13.29
C GLY A 316 11.66 4.84 -12.83
N PHE A 317 12.92 4.40 -12.92
CA PHE A 317 13.35 3.10 -12.38
C PHE A 317 13.37 3.06 -10.85
N ALA A 318 13.22 4.19 -10.14
CA ALA A 318 13.16 4.22 -8.67
C ALA A 318 11.95 3.43 -8.13
N VAL A 319 10.95 3.15 -8.96
CA VAL A 319 9.84 2.23 -8.65
C VAL A 319 10.33 0.82 -8.29
N LEU A 320 11.46 0.38 -8.84
CA LEU A 320 12.04 -0.95 -8.61
C LEU A 320 12.88 -1.01 -7.31
N ARG A 321 13.05 0.12 -6.62
CA ARG A 321 13.84 0.23 -5.39
C ARG A 321 13.22 -0.56 -4.24
N ASP A 322 11.90 -0.52 -4.10
CA ASP A 322 11.12 -1.33 -3.15
C ASP A 322 10.75 -2.67 -3.80
N GLY A 323 11.78 -3.47 -4.12
CA GLY A 323 11.66 -4.65 -4.97
C GLY A 323 10.71 -5.72 -4.43
N GLN A 324 10.66 -5.91 -3.11
CA GLN A 324 9.80 -6.88 -2.43
C GLN A 324 8.32 -6.75 -2.78
N GLN A 325 7.82 -5.59 -3.25
CA GLN A 325 6.43 -5.45 -3.71
C GLN A 325 6.13 -6.37 -4.91
N TYR A 326 7.12 -6.62 -5.76
CA TYR A 326 6.99 -7.42 -6.97
C TYR A 326 6.92 -8.94 -6.71
N VAL A 327 7.06 -9.39 -5.47
CA VAL A 327 6.78 -10.79 -5.07
C VAL A 327 5.29 -11.11 -5.07
N ALA A 328 4.41 -10.11 -5.05
CA ALA A 328 2.96 -10.30 -4.99
C ALA A 328 2.35 -11.32 -5.98
N PRO A 329 2.78 -11.43 -7.26
CA PRO A 329 2.28 -12.46 -8.17
C PRO A 329 2.66 -13.88 -7.75
N LEU A 330 3.83 -14.07 -7.10
CA LEU A 330 4.24 -15.36 -6.53
C LEU A 330 3.26 -15.78 -5.43
N ALA A 331 2.75 -14.85 -4.61
CA ALA A 331 1.74 -15.17 -3.62
C ALA A 331 0.43 -15.69 -4.25
N VAL A 332 0.05 -15.19 -5.43
CA VAL A 332 -1.11 -15.72 -6.19
C VAL A 332 -0.83 -17.14 -6.67
N VAL A 333 0.38 -17.40 -7.19
CA VAL A 333 0.83 -18.75 -7.60
C VAL A 333 0.79 -19.73 -6.43
N VAL A 334 1.33 -19.35 -5.27
CA VAL A 334 1.32 -20.15 -4.04
C VAL A 334 -0.13 -20.43 -3.61
N ALA A 335 -0.99 -19.42 -3.55
CA ALA A 335 -2.38 -19.60 -3.13
C ALA A 335 -3.17 -20.54 -4.06
N VAL A 336 -3.06 -20.36 -5.38
CA VAL A 336 -3.75 -21.23 -6.35
C VAL A 336 -3.19 -22.64 -6.30
N GLY A 337 -1.86 -22.79 -6.22
CA GLY A 337 -1.19 -24.06 -6.06
C GLY A 337 -1.60 -24.82 -4.80
N PHE A 338 -1.71 -24.12 -3.68
CA PHE A 338 -2.17 -24.68 -2.40
C PHE A 338 -3.64 -25.13 -2.48
N GLY A 339 -4.50 -24.34 -3.11
CA GLY A 339 -5.88 -24.74 -3.41
C GLY A 339 -5.95 -26.01 -4.25
N VAL A 340 -5.08 -26.16 -5.25
CA VAL A 340 -4.99 -27.37 -6.07
C VAL A 340 -4.50 -28.58 -5.25
N LEU A 341 -3.54 -28.39 -4.33
CA LEU A 341 -3.11 -29.45 -3.42
C LEU A 341 -4.25 -29.92 -2.51
N ALA A 342 -4.98 -28.98 -1.91
CA ALA A 342 -6.14 -29.29 -1.07
C ALA A 342 -7.24 -30.03 -1.86
N ASP A 343 -7.46 -29.69 -3.13
CA ASP A 343 -8.42 -30.40 -3.99
C ASP A 343 -7.97 -31.83 -4.30
N ARG A 344 -6.68 -32.05 -4.57
CA ARG A 344 -6.10 -33.39 -4.77
C ARG A 344 -6.09 -34.25 -3.50
N ALA A 345 -6.01 -33.64 -2.33
CA ALA A 345 -6.14 -34.33 -1.04
C ALA A 345 -7.60 -34.76 -0.81
N ALA A 346 -8.55 -33.88 -1.10
CA ALA A 346 -9.98 -34.18 -1.04
C ALA A 346 -10.37 -35.29 -2.03
N ASP A 347 -9.79 -35.35 -3.23
CA ASP A 347 -9.99 -36.47 -4.17
C ASP A 347 -9.58 -37.83 -3.59
N ARG A 348 -8.58 -37.84 -2.71
CA ARG A 348 -8.11 -39.03 -2.00
C ARG A 348 -8.89 -39.33 -0.72
N ARG A 349 -10.01 -38.63 -0.48
CA ARG A 349 -10.84 -38.73 0.74
C ARG A 349 -10.07 -38.39 2.03
N LEU A 350 -9.07 -37.51 1.93
CA LEU A 350 -8.31 -37.01 3.08
C LEU A 350 -8.92 -35.71 3.59
N ASP A 351 -10.22 -35.73 3.93
CA ASP A 351 -11.00 -34.51 4.23
C ASP A 351 -10.46 -33.74 5.45
N ALA A 352 -9.91 -34.46 6.43
CA ALA A 352 -9.24 -33.85 7.59
C ALA A 352 -8.04 -32.97 7.18
N LEU A 353 -7.30 -33.34 6.12
CA LEU A 353 -6.22 -32.51 5.57
C LEU A 353 -6.74 -31.22 4.94
N GLY A 354 -7.97 -31.22 4.43
CA GLY A 354 -8.61 -30.02 3.90
C GLY A 354 -8.88 -28.97 4.98
N VAL A 355 -9.37 -29.39 6.15
CA VAL A 355 -9.56 -28.48 7.30
C VAL A 355 -8.22 -28.02 7.86
N LEU A 356 -7.26 -28.95 8.01
CA LEU A 356 -5.91 -28.62 8.45
C LEU A 356 -5.23 -27.61 7.51
N ALA A 357 -5.45 -27.73 6.19
CA ALA A 357 -4.93 -26.80 5.21
C ALA A 357 -5.43 -25.36 5.40
N VAL A 358 -6.68 -25.17 5.85
CA VAL A 358 -7.22 -23.83 6.16
C VAL A 358 -6.54 -23.22 7.40
N LEU A 359 -6.24 -24.05 8.40
CA LEU A 359 -5.62 -23.62 9.66
C LEU A 359 -4.09 -23.46 9.57
N LEU A 360 -3.45 -24.17 8.63
CA LEU A 360 -2.01 -24.19 8.45
C LEU A 360 -1.34 -22.80 8.42
N PRO A 361 -1.81 -21.80 7.62
CA PRO A 361 -1.18 -20.48 7.63
C PRO A 361 -1.22 -19.79 9.00
N LEU A 362 -2.26 -20.01 9.82
CA LEU A 362 -2.34 -19.45 11.17
C LEU A 362 -1.31 -20.08 12.11
N VAL A 363 -1.07 -21.39 11.97
CA VAL A 363 -0.07 -22.13 12.75
C VAL A 363 1.35 -21.72 12.37
N LEU A 364 1.61 -21.49 11.07
CA LEU A 364 2.94 -21.14 10.57
C LEU A 364 3.27 -19.65 10.75
N LEU A 365 2.27 -18.79 10.92
CA LEU A 365 2.43 -17.36 11.13
C LEU A 365 1.53 -16.85 12.27
N PRO A 366 1.73 -17.32 13.51
CA PRO A 366 0.91 -16.92 14.65
C PRO A 366 1.12 -15.45 15.02
N GLY A 367 2.30 -14.88 14.71
CA GLY A 367 2.65 -13.50 14.99
C GLY A 367 1.82 -12.44 14.25
N LEU A 368 1.01 -12.83 13.25
CA LEU A 368 0.04 -11.94 12.60
C LEU A 368 -1.27 -11.83 13.41
N ALA A 369 -1.60 -12.81 14.24
CA ALA A 369 -2.82 -12.81 15.04
C ALA A 369 -2.76 -11.77 16.17
N TRP A 370 -3.94 -11.45 16.71
CA TRP A 370 -4.11 -10.61 17.89
C TRP A 370 -3.49 -9.20 17.74
N GLY A 371 -3.76 -8.56 16.61
CA GLY A 371 -3.19 -7.24 16.30
C GLY A 371 -1.69 -7.35 15.99
N ALA A 372 -1.28 -8.36 15.21
CA ALA A 372 0.11 -8.69 14.95
C ALA A 372 0.97 -8.79 16.23
N ALA A 373 0.56 -9.69 17.14
CA ALA A 373 1.13 -9.85 18.47
C ALA A 373 1.11 -8.55 19.30
N GLY A 374 0.02 -7.80 19.22
CA GLY A 374 -0.19 -6.56 19.96
C GLY A 374 0.56 -5.34 19.43
N ARG A 375 1.15 -5.40 18.22
CA ARG A 375 1.76 -4.24 17.54
C ARG A 375 0.73 -3.27 16.98
N LEU A 376 -0.44 -3.77 16.57
CA LEU A 376 -1.57 -2.98 16.08
C LEU A 376 -2.55 -2.71 17.24
N ARG A 377 -2.32 -1.61 17.95
CA ARG A 377 -3.20 -1.14 19.02
C ARG A 377 -3.88 0.17 18.61
N PRO A 378 -5.18 0.34 18.93
CA PRO A 378 -5.88 1.56 18.60
C PRO A 378 -5.42 2.70 19.52
N VAL A 379 -5.35 3.90 18.97
CA VAL A 379 -4.96 5.13 19.67
C VAL A 379 -5.93 6.25 19.37
N HIS A 380 -6.06 7.19 20.30
CA HIS A 380 -6.85 8.40 20.10
C HIS A 380 -5.90 9.57 19.90
N TYR A 381 -6.24 10.45 18.95
CA TYR A 381 -5.52 11.71 18.80
C TYR A 381 -5.78 12.60 20.02
N PRO A 382 -4.76 13.28 20.56
CA PRO A 382 -4.94 14.20 21.68
C PRO A 382 -5.87 15.38 21.36
N ASP A 383 -6.58 15.90 22.36
CA ASP A 383 -7.47 17.06 22.21
C ASP A 383 -6.72 18.33 21.75
N ALA A 384 -5.44 18.44 22.09
CA ALA A 384 -4.57 19.52 21.62
C ALA A 384 -4.51 19.61 20.09
N TRP A 385 -4.56 18.47 19.39
CA TRP A 385 -4.57 18.44 17.92
C TRP A 385 -5.87 19.00 17.35
N ALA A 386 -7.02 18.66 17.96
CA ALA A 386 -8.31 19.23 17.58
C ALA A 386 -8.35 20.76 17.79
N ARG A 387 -7.87 21.24 18.94
CA ARG A 387 -7.73 22.68 19.22
C ARG A 387 -6.80 23.38 18.24
N ALA A 388 -5.64 22.79 17.93
CA ALA A 388 -4.74 23.36 16.92
C ALA A 388 -5.40 23.48 15.55
N ARG A 389 -6.16 22.47 15.12
CA ARG A 389 -6.93 22.53 13.87
C ARG A 389 -7.94 23.68 13.87
N GLU A 390 -8.64 23.90 14.98
CA GLU A 390 -9.60 25.01 15.13
C GLU A 390 -8.91 26.37 15.04
N ILE A 391 -7.79 26.58 15.76
CA ILE A 391 -6.99 27.80 15.71
C ILE A 391 -6.50 28.08 14.28
N VAL A 392 -5.93 27.06 13.63
CA VAL A 392 -5.36 27.16 12.27
C VAL A 392 -6.46 27.44 11.23
N ARG A 393 -7.65 26.88 11.41
CA ARG A 393 -8.82 27.09 10.55
C ARG A 393 -9.42 28.48 10.71
N ALA A 394 -9.49 28.98 11.94
CA ALA A 394 -10.11 30.28 12.24
C ALA A 394 -9.27 31.47 11.77
N ASP A 395 -7.97 31.28 11.54
CA ASP A 395 -7.08 32.34 11.09
C ASP A 395 -7.28 32.63 9.58
N PRO A 396 -7.69 33.85 9.20
CA PRO A 396 -7.90 34.22 7.79
C PRO A 396 -6.59 34.49 7.04
N VAL A 397 -5.47 34.70 7.75
CA VAL A 397 -4.18 35.01 7.12
C VAL A 397 -3.61 33.74 6.48
N PRO A 398 -3.34 33.72 5.16
CA PRO A 398 -2.73 32.57 4.50
C PRO A 398 -1.35 32.23 5.06
N GLY A 399 -0.91 30.98 4.88
CA GLY A 399 0.44 30.54 5.23
C GLY A 399 0.48 29.13 5.77
N ASP A 400 1.62 28.50 5.56
CA ASP A 400 1.83 27.07 5.82
C ASP A 400 2.15 26.79 7.29
N VAL A 401 2.12 25.51 7.66
CA VAL A 401 2.49 25.03 8.99
C VAL A 401 3.82 24.29 8.89
N LEU A 402 4.88 24.82 9.51
CA LEU A 402 6.12 24.09 9.71
C LEU A 402 5.96 23.13 10.89
N ILE A 403 6.37 21.88 10.73
CA ILE A 403 6.22 20.87 11.78
C ILE A 403 7.60 20.44 12.30
N LEU A 404 7.76 20.44 13.62
CA LEU A 404 8.99 20.14 14.33
C LEU A 404 8.79 19.06 15.41
N PRO A 405 9.81 18.22 15.70
CA PRO A 405 11.18 18.23 15.17
C PRO A 405 11.27 17.96 13.65
N TRP A 406 12.36 18.35 12.99
CA TRP A 406 12.46 18.38 11.53
C TRP A 406 12.65 16.98 10.90
N ALA A 407 11.58 16.17 10.88
CA ALA A 407 11.56 14.78 10.43
C ALA A 407 10.15 14.36 9.96
N THR A 408 10.07 13.30 9.16
CA THR A 408 8.81 12.72 8.65
C THR A 408 8.18 11.71 9.59
N TYR A 409 9.00 10.85 10.20
CA TYR A 409 8.52 9.79 11.08
C TYR A 409 8.58 10.22 12.54
N ARG A 410 7.59 9.78 13.30
CA ARG A 410 7.32 10.19 14.68
C ARG A 410 7.12 8.97 15.56
N GLU A 411 7.57 9.12 16.80
CA GLU A 411 7.30 8.19 17.88
C GLU A 411 6.71 8.99 19.02
N TYR A 412 5.38 8.99 19.10
CA TYR A 412 4.65 9.79 20.07
C TYR A 412 4.47 9.01 21.38
N PRO A 413 4.65 9.63 22.56
CA PRO A 413 4.33 8.97 23.83
C PRO A 413 2.86 8.47 23.87
N TRP A 414 1.92 9.29 23.41
CA TRP A 414 0.48 8.94 23.36
C TRP A 414 0.15 7.83 22.36
N ASN A 415 1.00 7.59 21.34
CA ASN A 415 0.84 6.46 20.44
C ASN A 415 1.58 5.20 20.94
N GLY A 416 2.12 5.22 22.16
CA GLY A 416 2.90 4.13 22.73
C GLY A 416 4.28 3.94 22.07
N GLY A 417 4.88 5.03 21.59
CA GLY A 417 6.23 5.03 21.00
C GLY A 417 6.35 4.27 19.68
N ARG A 418 5.24 4.08 18.95
CA ARG A 418 5.27 3.40 17.66
C ARG A 418 5.63 4.39 16.56
N THR A 419 6.55 3.99 15.69
CA THR A 419 6.94 4.79 14.53
C THR A 419 5.74 4.92 13.58
N SER A 420 5.36 6.15 13.23
CA SER A 420 4.37 6.45 12.19
C SER A 420 4.78 7.68 11.39
N LEU A 421 4.29 7.84 10.16
CA LEU A 421 4.30 9.14 9.50
C LEU A 421 3.63 10.18 10.41
N ASP A 422 4.15 11.39 10.40
CA ASP A 422 3.49 12.51 11.07
C ASP A 422 2.09 12.70 10.47
N ALA A 423 1.10 12.78 11.36
CA ALA A 423 -0.30 12.89 10.97
C ALA A 423 -0.74 14.34 10.77
N LEU A 424 -0.01 15.33 11.28
CA LEU A 424 -0.36 16.75 11.16
C LEU A 424 -0.58 17.22 9.72
N PRO A 425 0.21 16.80 8.70
CA PRO A 425 -0.05 17.17 7.32
C PRO A 425 -1.42 16.69 6.78
N ARG A 426 -1.97 15.62 7.35
CA ARG A 426 -3.32 15.07 7.03
C ARG A 426 -4.40 15.53 8.02
N TYR A 427 -4.00 16.05 9.18
CA TYR A 427 -4.90 16.44 10.25
C TYR A 427 -5.30 17.91 10.15
N LEU A 428 -4.37 18.79 9.77
CA LEU A 428 -4.57 20.23 9.66
C LEU A 428 -5.09 20.62 8.28
N ASP A 429 -5.86 21.71 8.22
CA ASP A 429 -6.47 22.19 6.97
C ASP A 429 -5.52 23.04 6.10
N ARG A 430 -4.25 23.15 6.49
CA ARG A 430 -3.22 23.92 5.81
C ARG A 430 -2.05 23.03 5.41
N ARG A 431 -1.26 23.48 4.42
CA ARG A 431 -0.05 22.78 3.96
C ARG A 431 0.92 22.60 5.14
N GLY A 432 1.08 21.36 5.58
CA GLY A 432 2.10 20.96 6.55
C GLY A 432 3.42 20.70 5.84
N ILE A 433 4.50 21.28 6.36
CA ILE A 433 5.86 21.11 5.84
C ILE A 433 6.74 20.54 6.94
N LEU A 434 7.40 19.43 6.61
CA LEU A 434 8.36 18.72 7.45
C LEU A 434 9.53 18.25 6.58
N SER A 435 10.58 17.71 7.18
CA SER A 435 11.68 17.10 6.40
C SER A 435 11.27 15.72 5.90
N ASP A 436 11.08 15.59 4.58
CA ASP A 436 10.86 14.32 3.87
C ASP A 436 12.17 13.60 3.47
N ALA A 437 13.30 14.06 4.01
CA ALA A 437 14.55 13.32 3.93
C ALA A 437 14.44 12.02 4.76
N VAL A 438 14.93 10.92 4.19
CA VAL A 438 14.93 9.62 4.85
C VAL A 438 16.33 9.32 5.36
N VAL A 439 16.48 9.21 6.68
CA VAL A 439 17.74 8.87 7.34
C VAL A 439 17.72 7.39 7.72
N ILE A 440 18.61 6.60 7.13
CA ILE A 440 18.76 5.16 7.40
C ILE A 440 20.20 4.90 7.83
N GLY A 441 20.41 4.73 9.14
CA GLY A 441 21.75 4.63 9.71
C GLY A 441 22.57 5.89 9.41
N ARG A 442 23.61 5.76 8.58
CA ARG A 442 24.48 6.86 8.15
C ARG A 442 24.11 7.44 6.79
N THR A 443 23.17 6.83 6.07
CA THR A 443 22.76 7.24 4.73
C THR A 443 21.58 8.19 4.83
N VAL A 444 21.68 9.33 4.16
CA VAL A 444 20.58 10.29 4.02
C VAL A 444 20.12 10.28 2.58
N VAL A 445 18.88 9.87 2.37
CA VAL A 445 18.15 10.11 1.13
C VAL A 445 17.59 11.54 1.23
N PRO A 446 17.90 12.43 0.28
CA PRO A 446 17.53 13.84 0.38
C PRO A 446 16.01 14.05 0.37
N ALA A 447 15.59 15.16 0.95
CA ALA A 447 14.23 15.67 0.88
C ALA A 447 13.80 15.84 -0.59
N GLU A 448 12.59 15.40 -0.92
CA GLU A 448 12.06 15.46 -2.28
C GLU A 448 11.21 16.71 -2.47
N ASP A 449 10.44 17.12 -1.46
CA ASP A 449 9.61 18.33 -1.46
C ASP A 449 10.48 19.60 -1.61
N PRO A 450 10.27 20.43 -2.67
CA PRO A 450 10.95 21.70 -2.83
C PRO A 450 10.81 22.65 -1.63
N ARG A 451 9.66 22.66 -0.96
CA ARG A 451 9.42 23.48 0.24
C ARG A 451 10.31 23.00 1.39
N ALA A 452 10.36 21.69 1.62
CA ALA A 452 11.23 21.10 2.64
C ALA A 452 12.71 21.37 2.34
N ARG A 453 13.16 21.22 1.08
CA ARG A 453 14.53 21.52 0.66
C ARG A 453 14.91 22.99 0.87
N ALA A 454 14.01 23.93 0.57
CA ALA A 454 14.26 25.35 0.78
C ALA A 454 14.35 25.72 2.27
N LEU A 455 13.56 25.05 3.11
CA LEU A 455 13.51 25.30 4.55
C LEU A 455 14.58 24.54 5.35
N ASP A 456 15.13 23.45 4.83
CA ASP A 456 16.15 22.64 5.50
C ASP A 456 17.36 23.48 6.01
N PRO A 457 18.03 24.32 5.20
CA PRO A 457 19.12 25.17 5.71
C PRO A 457 18.66 26.22 6.72
N VAL A 458 17.40 26.67 6.66
CA VAL A 458 16.83 27.63 7.63
C VAL A 458 16.64 26.95 8.98
N VAL A 459 16.04 25.76 8.98
CA VAL A 459 15.74 24.99 10.19
C VAL A 459 17.02 24.49 10.85
N ARG A 460 18.00 24.02 10.07
CA ARG A 460 19.27 23.46 10.58
C ARG A 460 20.28 24.51 11.05
N ALA A 461 20.22 25.76 10.57
CA ALA A 461 21.11 26.82 11.04
C ALA A 461 20.91 27.10 12.54
N GLY A 462 21.92 27.60 13.26
CA GLY A 462 21.82 27.89 14.71
C GLY A 462 21.10 29.20 15.09
N GLY A 463 20.55 29.95 14.11
CA GLY A 463 20.05 31.31 14.32
C GLY A 463 18.52 31.44 14.53
N PRO A 464 18.03 32.68 14.73
CA PRO A 464 16.60 32.98 14.87
C PRO A 464 15.76 32.49 13.68
N LEU A 465 14.58 31.96 13.97
CA LEU A 465 13.70 31.31 12.99
C LEU A 465 12.54 32.20 12.56
N THR A 466 11.92 32.97 13.46
CA THR A 466 10.64 33.67 13.24
C THR A 466 10.59 34.43 11.92
N ALA A 467 11.47 35.42 11.73
CA ALA A 467 11.48 36.25 10.53
C ALA A 467 11.82 35.46 9.25
N ARG A 468 12.75 34.50 9.35
CA ARG A 468 13.18 33.68 8.20
C ARG A 468 12.07 32.75 7.73
N LEU A 469 11.35 32.12 8.66
CA LEU A 469 10.21 31.25 8.38
C LEU A 469 9.03 32.06 7.84
N ALA A 470 8.73 33.22 8.43
CA ALA A 470 7.70 34.13 7.93
C ALA A 470 7.99 34.57 6.48
N ALA A 471 9.25 34.89 6.15
CA ALA A 471 9.68 35.22 4.79
C ALA A 471 9.49 34.06 3.79
N HIS A 472 9.44 32.81 4.27
CA HIS A 472 9.13 31.63 3.46
C HIS A 472 7.63 31.28 3.48
N GLY A 473 6.77 32.16 3.99
CA GLY A 473 5.32 31.98 4.05
C GLY A 473 4.82 30.99 5.09
N ILE A 474 5.62 30.74 6.13
CA ILE A 474 5.19 29.96 7.29
C ILE A 474 4.39 30.86 8.22
N ARG A 475 3.13 30.49 8.48
CA ARG A 475 2.27 31.17 9.46
C ARG A 475 2.32 30.50 10.82
N TYR A 476 2.49 29.18 10.85
CA TYR A 476 2.47 28.41 12.09
C TYR A 476 3.70 27.51 12.20
N VAL A 477 4.19 27.33 13.42
CA VAL A 477 5.17 26.29 13.77
C VAL A 477 4.55 25.39 14.82
N ALA A 478 4.35 24.12 14.47
CA ALA A 478 3.80 23.09 15.34
C ALA A 478 4.92 22.20 15.90
N PHE A 479 4.83 21.89 17.19
CA PHE A 479 5.74 20.98 17.90
C PHE A 479 4.96 19.84 18.52
N ASP A 480 5.45 18.61 18.35
CA ASP A 480 4.82 17.36 18.80
C ASP A 480 4.55 17.22 20.30
N ALA A 481 5.21 18.02 21.15
CA ALA A 481 5.08 18.05 22.62
C ALA A 481 6.10 19.02 23.21
N GLU A 482 5.82 19.62 24.37
CA GLU A 482 6.79 20.43 25.12
C GLU A 482 7.87 19.52 25.74
N THR A 483 8.85 19.09 24.94
CA THR A 483 10.10 18.55 25.49
C THR A 483 10.87 19.73 26.09
N SER A 484 10.89 19.82 27.42
CA SER A 484 11.72 20.76 28.16
C SER A 484 13.16 20.72 27.61
N GLY A 485 13.68 21.86 27.14
CA GLY A 485 15.02 21.96 26.56
C GLY A 485 15.10 21.86 25.02
N ASN A 486 13.98 21.86 24.29
CA ASN A 486 14.03 21.89 22.83
C ASN A 486 14.61 23.23 22.32
N ALA A 487 15.82 23.18 21.73
CA ALA A 487 16.58 24.33 21.26
C ALA A 487 15.83 25.20 20.23
N TYR A 488 14.79 24.67 19.57
CA TYR A 488 13.97 25.44 18.65
C TYR A 488 13.13 26.52 19.34
N TYR A 489 12.69 26.33 20.59
CA TYR A 489 11.85 27.32 21.28
C TYR A 489 12.59 28.66 21.46
N ALA A 490 13.86 28.61 21.87
CA ALA A 490 14.70 29.80 22.04
C ALA A 490 14.92 30.56 20.72
N ARG A 491 14.73 29.91 19.58
CA ARG A 491 14.94 30.49 18.24
C ARG A 491 13.68 31.15 17.67
N LEU A 492 12.53 31.01 18.32
CA LEU A 492 11.24 31.56 17.88
C LEU A 492 10.87 32.89 18.57
N GLY A 493 11.87 33.68 18.96
CA GLY A 493 11.64 35.03 19.51
C GLY A 493 10.73 35.87 18.60
N GLY A 494 9.74 36.54 19.20
CA GLY A 494 8.73 37.33 18.47
C GLY A 494 7.55 36.53 17.88
N ALA A 495 7.57 35.19 17.95
CA ALA A 495 6.38 34.39 17.63
C ALA A 495 5.42 34.32 18.83
N GLN A 496 4.12 34.33 18.57
CA GLN A 496 3.10 34.20 19.61
C GLN A 496 2.81 32.72 19.87
N ARG A 497 2.99 32.24 21.10
CA ARG A 497 2.53 30.91 21.50
C ARG A 497 1.02 30.92 21.66
N VAL A 498 0.30 30.29 20.73
CA VAL A 498 -1.18 30.28 20.68
C VAL A 498 -1.80 29.00 21.22
N LEU A 499 -1.02 27.93 21.29
CA LEU A 499 -1.36 26.70 21.99
C LEU A 499 -0.13 26.21 22.74
N ALA A 500 -0.28 25.87 24.01
CA ALA A 500 0.74 25.22 24.82
C ALA A 500 0.08 24.06 25.53
N ASP A 501 0.42 22.85 25.10
CA ASP A 501 -0.10 21.60 25.64
C ASP A 501 1.00 20.54 25.66
N ALA A 502 0.84 19.54 26.52
CA ALA A 502 1.80 18.45 26.66
C ALA A 502 2.01 17.70 25.34
N ASP A 503 0.96 17.56 24.52
CA ASP A 503 0.98 16.78 23.28
C ASP A 503 1.11 17.62 21.99
N LEU A 504 1.04 18.95 22.10
CA LEU A 504 1.22 19.84 20.95
C LEU A 504 1.42 21.30 21.39
N VAL A 505 2.48 21.94 20.89
CA VAL A 505 2.69 23.40 21.03
C VAL A 505 2.58 24.05 19.66
N LEU A 506 1.84 25.16 19.57
CA LEU A 506 1.63 25.89 18.34
C LEU A 506 2.07 27.35 18.50
N TYR A 507 3.01 27.77 17.67
CA TYR A 507 3.42 29.17 17.54
C TYR A 507 2.81 29.78 16.28
N ARG A 508 2.33 31.00 16.39
CA ARG A 508 1.88 31.85 15.29
C ARG A 508 2.94 32.89 14.99
N LEU A 509 3.33 32.98 13.71
CA LEU A 509 4.29 33.95 13.23
C LEU A 509 3.55 35.19 12.67
N PRO A 510 4.07 36.41 12.93
CA PRO A 510 3.53 37.62 12.34
C PRO A 510 3.86 37.68 10.83
N ASP A 511 2.96 38.32 10.07
CA ASP A 511 3.18 38.78 8.69
C ASP A 511 3.91 37.79 7.75
N PRO A 512 3.35 36.58 7.53
CA PRO A 512 3.94 35.64 6.59
C PRO A 512 3.91 36.20 5.16
N ALA A 513 5.00 36.00 4.41
CA ALA A 513 4.98 36.19 2.97
C ALA A 513 3.92 35.26 2.35
N ARG A 514 3.38 35.63 1.18
CA ARG A 514 2.47 34.73 0.47
C ARG A 514 3.21 33.45 0.07
N PRO A 515 2.74 32.26 0.46
CA PRO A 515 3.33 31.01 0.01
C PRO A 515 3.35 30.97 -1.53
N ARG A 516 4.50 30.60 -2.09
CA ARG A 516 4.64 30.28 -3.51
C ARG A 516 5.07 28.83 -3.61
N GLU A 517 4.23 28.02 -4.21
CA GLU A 517 4.50 26.61 -4.48
C GLU A 517 4.04 26.33 -5.90
N ASP A 518 5.00 26.02 -6.77
CA ASP A 518 4.67 25.57 -8.12
C ASP A 518 4.04 24.18 -8.03
N SER A 519 2.92 24.00 -8.72
CA SER A 519 2.15 22.76 -8.73
C SER A 519 1.87 22.30 -10.15
N ALA A 520 1.52 21.03 -10.30
CA ALA A 520 1.02 20.54 -11.58
C ALA A 520 -0.24 21.32 -11.99
N PRO A 521 -0.50 21.56 -13.30
CA PRO A 521 -1.66 22.32 -13.74
C PRO A 521 -2.98 21.73 -13.25
N ALA A 522 -3.69 22.46 -12.39
CA ALA A 522 -4.90 21.96 -11.73
C ALA A 522 -6.01 21.52 -12.69
N ALA A 523 -6.15 22.20 -13.85
CA ALA A 523 -7.13 21.82 -14.87
C ALA A 523 -6.82 20.45 -15.50
N LEU A 524 -5.54 20.14 -15.75
CA LEU A 524 -5.13 18.84 -16.29
C LEU A 524 -5.29 17.74 -15.24
N ALA A 525 -4.94 18.02 -13.99
CA ALA A 525 -5.19 17.10 -12.88
C ALA A 525 -6.69 16.83 -12.72
N GLY A 526 -7.54 17.86 -12.72
CA GLY A 526 -9.00 17.72 -12.65
C GLY A 526 -9.57 16.88 -13.81
N THR A 527 -9.08 17.09 -15.02
CA THR A 527 -9.45 16.30 -16.21
C THR A 527 -9.02 14.84 -16.06
N ALA A 528 -7.79 14.59 -15.61
CA ALA A 528 -7.28 13.25 -15.33
C ALA A 528 -8.19 12.50 -14.34
N TRP A 529 -8.54 13.15 -13.23
CA TRP A 529 -9.47 12.63 -12.25
C TRP A 529 -10.85 12.33 -12.83
N ALA A 530 -11.43 13.27 -13.60
CA ALA A 530 -12.73 13.07 -14.23
C ALA A 530 -12.73 11.86 -15.17
N VAL A 531 -11.72 11.73 -16.03
CA VAL A 531 -11.57 10.59 -16.96
C VAL A 531 -11.43 9.27 -16.20
N THR A 532 -10.62 9.23 -15.14
CA THR A 532 -10.46 8.05 -14.30
C THR A 532 -11.79 7.66 -13.64
N LEU A 533 -12.48 8.60 -12.99
CA LEU A 533 -13.76 8.35 -12.32
C LEU A 533 -14.85 7.91 -13.29
N MET A 534 -14.97 8.56 -14.45
CA MET A 534 -15.91 8.16 -15.50
C MET A 534 -15.62 6.74 -16.00
N SER A 535 -14.34 6.37 -16.13
CA SER A 535 -13.93 5.03 -16.55
C SER A 535 -14.24 3.98 -15.49
N VAL A 536 -14.07 4.31 -14.21
CA VAL A 536 -14.52 3.47 -13.09
C VAL A 536 -16.04 3.28 -13.17
N VAL A 537 -16.83 4.34 -13.25
CA VAL A 537 -18.30 4.27 -13.35
C VAL A 537 -18.74 3.46 -14.57
N TRP A 538 -18.16 3.72 -15.75
CA TRP A 538 -18.42 2.97 -16.99
C TRP A 538 -18.16 1.46 -16.84
N SER A 539 -17.12 1.10 -16.08
CA SER A 539 -16.76 -0.29 -15.85
C SER A 539 -17.84 -1.03 -15.04
N PHE A 540 -18.60 -0.32 -14.20
CA PHE A 540 -19.74 -0.83 -13.42
C PHE A 540 -21.11 -0.65 -14.10
N ALA A 541 -21.27 0.34 -14.99
CA ALA A 541 -22.54 0.63 -15.67
C ALA A 541 -23.00 -0.54 -16.58
N ALA A 542 -24.21 -1.03 -16.32
CA ALA A 542 -24.95 -2.06 -17.06
C ALA A 542 -24.09 -3.26 -17.53
N SER A 543 -23.42 -3.92 -16.59
CA SER A 543 -23.03 -5.32 -16.76
C SER A 543 -23.93 -6.16 -15.87
N GLY A 544 -24.88 -6.91 -16.44
CA GLY A 544 -25.64 -7.98 -15.77
C GLY A 544 -24.76 -9.17 -15.32
N ILE A 545 -23.48 -8.89 -14.99
CA ILE A 545 -22.42 -9.84 -14.71
C ILE A 545 -21.75 -9.35 -13.43
N THR A 546 -22.24 -9.89 -12.31
CA THR A 546 -21.51 -10.00 -11.04
C THR A 546 -20.05 -10.34 -11.28
N LEU A 547 -19.15 -9.94 -10.38
CA LEU A 547 -17.71 -10.35 -10.30
C LEU A 547 -17.44 -11.86 -10.37
N ALA A 548 -18.47 -12.68 -10.58
CA ALA A 548 -18.41 -14.08 -10.96
C ALA A 548 -17.54 -14.29 -12.21
N THR A 549 -16.26 -14.52 -11.97
CA THR A 549 -15.45 -15.35 -12.85
C THR A 549 -16.21 -16.67 -13.03
N ARG A 550 -16.75 -16.92 -14.23
CA ARG A 550 -17.21 -18.27 -14.56
C ARG A 550 -15.95 -19.14 -14.52
N SER A 551 -15.93 -20.09 -13.59
CA SER A 551 -14.92 -21.16 -13.51
C SER A 551 -14.57 -21.63 -14.93
N LEU A 552 -13.27 -21.59 -15.21
CA LEU A 552 -12.66 -21.95 -16.50
C LEU A 552 -13.11 -23.36 -16.86
N ARG A 553 -13.87 -23.48 -17.97
CA ARG A 553 -14.36 -24.77 -18.46
C ARG A 553 -13.23 -25.50 -19.17
N HIS A 554 -13.06 -26.78 -18.85
CA HIS A 554 -12.38 -27.73 -19.73
C HIS A 554 -13.25 -27.96 -20.98
N PRO A 555 -12.70 -28.04 -22.20
CA PRO A 555 -13.37 -28.75 -23.28
C PRO A 555 -13.44 -30.22 -22.85
N ARG A 556 -14.65 -30.74 -22.65
CA ARG A 556 -14.83 -32.19 -22.57
C ARG A 556 -14.51 -32.75 -23.95
N GLY A 557 -13.42 -33.50 -24.04
CA GLY A 557 -13.21 -34.42 -25.14
C GLY A 557 -14.42 -35.35 -25.21
N LYS A 558 -15.02 -35.44 -26.39
CA LYS A 558 -15.88 -36.58 -26.71
C LYS A 558 -14.96 -37.79 -26.75
N ALA A 559 -15.12 -38.70 -25.80
CA ALA A 559 -14.68 -40.07 -25.95
C ALA A 559 -15.75 -40.81 -26.78
N PRO A 560 -15.36 -41.86 -27.53
CA PRO A 560 -15.94 -42.24 -28.82
C PRO A 560 -17.42 -42.60 -28.79
#